data_AF-A0A7V9E153-F1
#
_entry.id   AF-A0A7V9E153-F1
#
_cell.length_a   1.000
_cell.length_b   1.000
_cell.length_c   1.000
_cell.angle_alpha   90.00
_cell.angle_beta   90.00
_cell.angle_gamma   90.00
#
_symmetry.space_group_name_H-M   'P 1'
#
loop_
_entity.id
_entity.type
_entity.pdbx_description
1 polymer ?
#
loop_
_entity_poly.entity_id
_entity_poly.type
_entity_poly.pdbx_seq_one_letter_code
_entity_poly.pdbx_strand_id
1 'polypeptide(L)'
;LIAPLAQAAVRSGKPQLAGQLIRGFDKKHSVHADIAKVYLVGAQLMAEWGGKPEEARRILESLLKRFPDDKVAVEAGRYLEVLNRTA
;
A
#
# COMPACT_ATOMS: atom_id res chain seq x y z
N LEU A 1 7.74 -0.93 -12.48
CA LEU A 1 6.86 -1.92 -13.17
C LEU A 1 6.09 -2.84 -12.22
N ILE A 2 6.68 -3.25 -11.08
CA ILE A 2 6.02 -4.22 -10.19
C ILE A 2 4.81 -3.65 -9.44
N ALA A 3 4.81 -2.34 -9.14
CA ALA A 3 3.72 -1.68 -8.42
C ALA A 3 2.38 -1.72 -9.19
N PRO A 4 2.30 -1.34 -10.48
CA PRO A 4 1.07 -1.51 -11.26
C PRO A 4 0.53 -2.94 -11.31
N LEU A 5 1.44 -3.94 -11.38
CA LEU A 5 1.06 -5.35 -11.42
C LEU A 5 0.52 -5.82 -10.06
N ALA A 6 1.17 -5.42 -8.96
CA ALA A 6 0.71 -5.74 -7.62
C ALA A 6 -0.64 -5.08 -7.31
N GLN A 7 -0.83 -3.83 -7.75
CA GLN A 7 -2.11 -3.14 -7.66
C GLN A 7 -3.22 -3.86 -8.45
N ALA A 8 -2.91 -4.33 -9.65
CA ALA A 8 -3.86 -5.11 -10.44
C ALA A 8 -4.22 -6.44 -9.76
N ALA A 9 -3.25 -7.09 -9.09
CA ALA A 9 -3.50 -8.30 -8.32
C ALA A 9 -4.42 -8.05 -7.12
N VAL A 10 -4.26 -6.94 -6.38
CA VAL A 10 -5.19 -6.53 -5.31
C VAL A 10 -6.61 -6.36 -5.86
N ARG A 11 -6.77 -5.54 -6.91
CA ARG A 11 -8.09 -5.29 -7.52
C ARG A 11 -8.75 -6.55 -8.10
N SER A 12 -7.95 -7.55 -8.46
CA SER A 12 -8.43 -8.83 -8.97
C SER A 12 -8.72 -9.86 -7.86
N GLY A 13 -8.64 -9.46 -6.58
CA GLY A 13 -8.83 -10.38 -5.45
C GLY A 13 -7.77 -11.47 -5.34
N LYS A 14 -6.53 -11.18 -5.76
CA LYS A 14 -5.38 -12.11 -5.73
C LYS A 14 -4.34 -11.67 -4.69
N PRO A 15 -4.66 -11.70 -3.38
CA PRO A 15 -3.81 -11.09 -2.35
C PRO A 15 -2.46 -11.81 -2.18
N GLN A 16 -2.40 -13.13 -2.38
CA GLN A 16 -1.14 -13.88 -2.28
C GLN A 16 -0.17 -13.46 -3.39
N LEU A 17 -0.66 -13.29 -4.62
CA LEU A 17 0.15 -12.83 -5.74
C LEU A 17 0.64 -11.39 -5.52
N ALA A 18 -0.26 -10.50 -5.10
CA ALA A 18 0.11 -9.12 -4.77
C ALA A 18 1.22 -9.07 -3.69
N GLY A 19 1.06 -9.86 -2.62
CA GLY A 19 2.04 -9.99 -1.55
C GLY A 19 3.39 -10.55 -2.03
N GLN A 20 3.40 -11.53 -2.95
CA GLN A 20 4.62 -12.05 -3.56
C GLN A 20 5.34 -11.00 -4.41
N LEU A 21 4.59 -10.20 -5.17
CA LEU A 21 5.13 -9.15 -6.03
C LEU A 21 5.82 -8.03 -5.24
N ILE A 22 5.27 -7.64 -4.09
CA ILE A 22 5.83 -6.55 -3.29
C ILE A 22 6.87 -7.00 -2.24
N ARG A 23 7.01 -8.31 -2.02
CA ARG A 23 7.84 -8.85 -0.93
C ARG A 23 9.30 -8.43 -1.07
N GLY A 24 9.79 -7.70 -0.07
CA GLY A 24 11.18 -7.26 0.01
C GLY A 24 11.59 -6.26 -1.07
N PHE A 25 10.61 -5.62 -1.74
CA PHE A 25 10.90 -4.61 -2.74
C PHE A 25 11.65 -3.42 -2.14
N ASP A 26 11.24 -2.94 -0.97
CA ASP A 26 11.89 -1.87 -0.22
C ASP A 26 13.34 -2.20 0.15
N LYS A 27 13.62 -3.44 0.54
CA LYS A 27 14.98 -3.91 0.87
C LYS A 27 15.91 -3.95 -0.34
N LYS A 28 15.38 -4.36 -1.50
CA LYS A 28 16.15 -4.45 -2.75
C LYS A 28 16.26 -3.12 -3.49
N HIS A 29 15.28 -2.23 -3.29
CA HIS A 29 15.08 -1.02 -4.09
C HIS A 29 14.64 0.16 -3.22
N SER A 30 15.44 0.48 -2.19
CA SER A 30 15.12 1.49 -1.16
C SER A 30 14.96 2.93 -1.69
N VAL A 31 15.53 3.24 -2.86
CA VAL A 31 15.50 4.58 -3.50
C VAL A 31 14.61 4.59 -4.76
N HIS A 32 13.88 3.52 -5.03
CA HIS A 32 13.10 3.43 -6.26
C HIS A 32 11.80 4.23 -6.18
N ALA A 33 11.45 4.92 -7.28
CA ALA A 33 10.25 5.75 -7.41
C ALA A 33 8.89 5.01 -7.26
N ASP A 34 8.89 3.68 -7.11
CA ASP A 34 7.66 2.89 -6.94
C ASP A 34 7.46 2.50 -5.47
N ILE A 35 8.37 2.87 -4.56
CA ILE A 35 8.34 2.46 -3.16
C ILE A 35 7.07 2.95 -2.44
N ALA A 36 6.63 4.18 -2.71
CA ALA A 36 5.39 4.73 -2.16
C ALA A 36 4.17 3.89 -2.59
N LYS A 37 4.07 3.55 -3.88
CA LYS A 37 2.99 2.69 -4.41
C LYS A 37 3.02 1.30 -3.78
N VAL A 38 4.21 0.75 -3.55
CA VAL A 38 4.36 -0.56 -2.91
C VAL A 38 3.84 -0.54 -1.47
N TYR A 39 4.11 0.52 -0.72
CA TYR A 39 3.54 0.68 0.62
C TYR A 39 2.00 0.80 0.60
N LEU A 40 1.44 1.52 -0.37
CA LEU A 40 0.00 1.63 -0.55
C LEU A 40 -0.65 0.25 -0.82
N VAL A 41 -0.08 -0.54 -1.73
CA VAL A 41 -0.52 -1.91 -2.02
C VAL A 41 -0.44 -2.79 -0.76
N GLY A 42 0.66 -2.66 0.01
CA GLY A 42 0.84 -3.39 1.26
C GLY A 42 -0.24 -3.05 2.30
N ALA A 43 -0.59 -1.76 2.44
CA ALA A 43 -1.66 -1.33 3.34
C ALA A 43 -3.02 -1.90 2.93
N GLN A 44 -3.35 -1.85 1.63
CA GLN A 44 -4.60 -2.43 1.11
C GLN A 44 -4.71 -3.93 1.40
N LEU A 45 -3.61 -4.67 1.20
CA LEU A 45 -3.58 -6.10 1.52
C LEU A 45 -3.83 -6.38 3.01
N MET A 46 -3.24 -5.58 3.90
CA MET A 46 -3.44 -5.77 5.35
C MET A 46 -4.87 -5.47 5.78
N ALA A 47 -5.46 -4.39 5.26
CA ALA A 47 -6.83 -4.00 5.61
C ALA A 47 -7.87 -4.97 5.04
N GLU A 48 -7.80 -5.31 3.75
CA GLU A 48 -8.86 -6.04 3.06
C GLU A 48 -8.76 -7.56 3.22
N TRP A 49 -7.54 -8.10 3.31
CA TRP A 49 -7.31 -9.55 3.31
C TRP A 49 -6.59 -10.03 4.56
N GLY A 50 -5.78 -9.17 5.18
CA GLY A 50 -5.00 -9.51 6.37
C GLY A 50 -5.80 -9.44 7.68
N GLY A 51 -6.99 -8.83 7.68
CA GLY A 51 -7.74 -8.55 8.91
C GLY A 51 -7.00 -7.61 9.86
N LYS A 52 -6.13 -6.75 9.31
CA LYS A 52 -5.18 -5.90 10.04
C LYS A 52 -5.36 -4.42 9.67
N PRO A 53 -6.55 -3.84 9.92
CA PRO A 53 -6.83 -2.46 9.54
C PRO A 53 -5.97 -1.45 10.31
N GLU A 54 -5.62 -1.71 11.57
CA GLU A 54 -4.76 -0.81 12.35
C GLU A 54 -3.33 -0.75 11.81
N GLU A 55 -2.74 -1.90 11.45
CA GLU A 55 -1.44 -1.90 10.79
C GLU A 55 -1.49 -1.21 9.42
N ALA A 56 -2.57 -1.39 8.66
CA ALA A 56 -2.78 -0.69 7.41
C ALA A 56 -2.79 0.84 7.62
N ARG A 57 -3.52 1.35 8.64
CA ARG A 57 -3.53 2.78 8.97
C ARG A 57 -2.14 3.31 9.29
N ARG A 58 -1.36 2.62 10.12
CA ARG A 58 0.01 3.02 10.47
C ARG A 58 0.91 3.12 9.23
N ILE A 59 0.76 2.20 8.28
CA ILE A 59 1.50 2.24 7.00
C ILE A 59 1.08 3.46 6.19
N LEU A 60 -0.22 3.75 6.07
CA LEU A 60 -0.73 4.89 5.32
C LEU A 60 -0.26 6.22 5.94
N GLU A 61 -0.32 6.36 7.26
CA GLU A 61 0.20 7.54 7.96
C GLU A 61 1.70 7.73 7.73
N SER A 62 2.48 6.65 7.77
CA SER A 62 3.91 6.69 7.49
C SER A 62 4.19 7.10 6.04
N LEU A 63 3.41 6.57 5.09
CA LEU A 63 3.49 6.91 3.67
C LEU A 63 3.20 8.40 3.44
N LEU A 64 2.14 8.94 4.07
CA LEU A 64 1.79 10.37 3.97
C LEU A 64 2.88 11.28 4.53
N LYS A 65 3.53 10.88 5.62
CA LYS A 65 4.65 11.62 6.21
C LYS A 65 5.91 11.58 5.36
N ARG A 66 6.19 10.44 4.72
CA ARG A 66 7.45 10.20 3.99
C ARG A 66 7.40 10.65 2.54
N PHE A 67 6.22 10.65 1.93
CA PHE A 67 6.00 10.99 0.52
C PHE A 67 4.90 12.05 0.33
N PRO A 68 4.95 13.20 1.04
CA PRO A 68 3.83 14.16 1.06
C PRO A 68 3.48 14.73 -0.33
N ASP A 69 4.48 14.88 -1.22
CA ASP A 69 4.30 15.45 -2.56
C ASP A 69 4.07 14.37 -3.66
N ASP A 70 4.09 13.09 -3.30
CA ASP A 70 3.85 12.01 -4.27
C ASP A 70 2.35 11.91 -4.57
N LYS A 71 2.00 11.64 -5.83
CA LYS A 71 0.61 11.41 -6.24
C LYS A 71 -0.06 10.29 -5.44
N VAL A 72 0.73 9.31 -4.98
CA VAL A 72 0.26 8.24 -4.09
C VAL A 72 -0.24 8.74 -2.75
N ALA A 73 0.25 9.87 -2.24
CA ALA A 73 -0.22 10.43 -0.97
C ALA A 73 -1.70 10.82 -1.04
N VAL A 74 -2.16 11.34 -2.17
CA VAL A 74 -3.59 11.67 -2.36
C VAL A 74 -4.45 10.40 -2.26
N GLU A 75 -4.01 9.31 -2.87
CA GLU A 75 -4.71 8.02 -2.83
C GLU A 75 -4.66 7.39 -1.43
N ALA A 76 -3.49 7.41 -0.79
CA ALA A 76 -3.30 6.92 0.57
C ALA A 76 -4.15 7.68 1.60
N GLY A 77 -4.26 9.00 1.45
CA GLY A 77 -5.08 9.85 2.31
C GLY A 77 -6.57 9.52 2.20
N ARG A 78 -7.08 9.36 0.97
CA ARG A 78 -8.46 8.92 0.74
C ARG A 78 -8.73 7.54 1.34
N TYR A 79 -7.79 6.61 1.17
CA TYR A 79 -7.96 5.26 1.70
C TYR A 79 -7.93 5.25 3.23
N LEU A 80 -7.04 6.02 3.86
CA LEU A 80 -6.99 6.19 5.31
C LEU A 80 -8.30 6.77 5.85
N GLU A 81 -8.88 7.77 5.17
CA GLU A 81 -10.18 8.33 5.53
C GLU A 81 -11.30 7.28 5.48
N VAL A 82 -11.32 6.44 4.45
CA VAL A 82 -12.28 5.32 4.36
C VAL A 82 -12.11 4.37 5.55
N LEU A 83 -10.88 3.93 5.84
CA LEU A 83 -10.62 3.03 6.97
C LEU A 83 -11.05 3.62 8.32
N ASN A 84 -10.92 4.94 8.51
CA ASN A 84 -11.30 5.61 9.75
C ASN A 84 -12.82 5.71 9.92
N ARG A 85 -13.59 5.73 8.83
CA ARG A 85 -15.06 5.76 8.86
C ARG A 85 -15.68 4.38 9.07
N THR A 86 -14.95 3.32 8.78
CA THR A 86 -15.40 1.93 8.92
C THR A 86 -14.92 1.24 10.20
N ALA A 87 -14.26 1.98 11.10
CA ALA A 87 -13.96 1.54 12.47
C ALA A 87 -15.19 1.69 13.36
#